data_AF-A0AAN6NW56-F1
#
_entry.id   AF-A0AAN6NW56-F1
#
_cell.length_a   1.000
_cell.length_b   1.000
_cell.length_c   1.000
_cell.angle_alpha   90.00
_cell.angle_beta   90.00
_cell.angle_gamma   90.00
#
_symmetry.space_group_name_H-M   'P 1'
#
loop_
_entity.id
_entity.type
_entity.pdbx_description
1 polymer ?
#
loop_
_entity_poly.entity_id
_entity_poly.type
_entity_poly.pdbx_seq_one_letter_code
_entity_poly.pdbx_strand_id
1 'polypeptide(L)'
;MAHQTIMAFLHQHHGGKHHDKDRDDDSDSDNEYTLTKSGQPYTLSHKIYFIRKHDQIPVSPFHDIPLFHDKSKRIYNMFVEIPRWSQAKFEVCRSLPLNPITQDTLSKTPSCPRFVPNLFPYKGYIWNYGALPQTWESPHHSDRDTGKKGDNDPIDACEIGSRISYTGEVKRVKVLGILGLIDSGETDWKVLVIDVRDKLADKLEDMEDVKKYCPGLMDATRDWFRWYGVPEGRRPNKYAMGGRWRGRKYAEKVISECEEFWRELVKGKVKGSRDVSLTNTTLEGTPGKIDPKSVKLPPNEDLPPAEIGQDLEEVAYVDREKSDDEDEDDEEDDLTDDDDDNDDDDDWDDLTNDVALKDLKTMNINLNYW
;
A
#
# COMPACT_ATOMS: atom_id res chain seq x y z
N MET A 1 20.14 -52.76 32.06
CA MET A 1 20.89 -52.61 30.80
C MET A 1 19.92 -52.09 29.75
N ALA A 2 20.19 -50.86 29.29
CA ALA A 2 19.79 -50.25 28.03
C ALA A 2 18.30 -50.22 27.56
N HIS A 3 17.87 -48.97 27.32
CA HIS A 3 17.02 -48.51 26.21
C HIS A 3 15.49 -48.65 26.31
N GLN A 4 14.87 -47.61 26.87
CA GLN A 4 13.70 -46.95 26.25
C GLN A 4 13.75 -45.45 26.57
N THR A 5 14.05 -44.65 25.54
CA THR A 5 13.99 -43.18 25.45
C THR A 5 13.41 -42.98 24.04
N ILE A 6 12.32 -42.28 23.80
CA ILE A 6 12.12 -40.83 23.83
C ILE A 6 10.61 -40.66 23.60
N MET A 7 9.88 -40.01 24.51
CA MET A 7 8.65 -39.25 24.22
C MET A 7 8.27 -38.46 25.48
N ALA A 8 8.49 -37.14 25.44
CA ALA A 8 7.79 -36.08 26.18
C ALA A 8 8.78 -34.94 26.49
N PHE A 9 8.94 -34.00 25.56
CA PHE A 9 9.22 -32.60 25.90
C PHE A 9 8.97 -31.78 24.64
N LEU A 10 7.92 -30.95 24.65
CA LEU A 10 7.81 -29.66 23.95
C LEU A 10 6.36 -29.17 24.11
N HIS A 11 6.10 -28.57 25.28
CA HIS A 11 5.13 -27.49 25.47
C HIS A 11 5.74 -26.61 26.57
N GLN A 12 6.49 -25.59 26.15
CA GLN A 12 6.90 -24.52 27.05
C GLN A 12 6.59 -23.19 26.39
N HIS A 13 5.52 -22.58 26.88
CA HIS A 13 5.27 -21.15 26.79
C HIS A 13 6.53 -20.37 27.20
N HIS A 14 6.95 -19.44 26.36
CA HIS A 14 7.86 -18.37 26.75
C HIS A 14 7.07 -17.07 26.85
N GLY A 15 6.38 -16.92 27.98
CA GLY A 15 6.06 -15.61 28.53
C GLY A 15 7.33 -15.01 29.13
N GLY A 16 8.02 -14.17 28.36
CA GLY A 16 9.13 -13.36 28.84
C GLY A 16 8.61 -12.12 29.54
N LYS A 17 8.70 -12.10 30.88
CA LYS A 17 8.60 -10.87 31.68
C LYS A 17 9.77 -9.97 31.33
N HIS A 18 9.51 -8.86 30.63
CA HIS A 18 10.48 -7.78 30.55
C HIS A 18 10.47 -7.00 31.87
N HIS A 19 11.66 -6.91 32.47
CA HIS A 19 11.94 -6.10 33.64
C HIS A 19 11.75 -4.62 33.28
N ASP A 20 10.80 -3.97 33.94
CA ASP A 20 10.78 -2.51 34.08
C ASP A 20 12.09 -2.06 34.74
N LYS A 21 12.88 -1.33 33.96
CA LYS A 21 13.82 -0.34 34.47
C LYS A 21 13.53 0.92 33.71
N ASP A 22 12.96 1.88 34.44
CA ASP A 22 12.76 3.27 34.03
C ASP A 22 14.00 3.77 33.28
N ARG A 23 13.85 3.93 31.97
CA ARG A 23 14.69 4.78 31.13
C ARG A 23 13.79 5.89 30.62
N ASP A 24 13.53 6.84 31.52
CA ASP A 24 13.21 8.20 31.17
C ASP A 24 14.45 8.83 30.52
N ASP A 25 14.63 8.61 29.22
CA ASP A 25 15.53 9.41 28.38
C ASP A 25 14.83 9.67 27.04
N ASP A 26 14.32 10.90 26.91
CA ASP A 26 13.67 11.57 25.78
C ASP A 26 13.88 10.93 24.37
N SER A 27 12.82 10.37 23.76
CA SER A 27 12.72 10.34 22.28
C SER A 27 11.32 10.19 21.68
N ASP A 28 10.24 10.13 22.47
CA ASP A 28 8.86 9.93 21.96
C ASP A 28 7.99 11.20 22.01
N SER A 29 8.57 12.33 22.39
CA SER A 29 7.89 13.64 22.49
C SER A 29 7.64 14.32 21.14
N ASP A 30 8.15 13.76 20.05
CA ASP A 30 8.22 14.38 18.72
C ASP A 30 7.05 13.98 17.78
N ASN A 31 6.19 13.05 18.21
CA ASN A 31 5.04 12.62 17.42
C ASN A 31 3.91 13.66 17.49
N GLU A 32 3.71 14.39 16.39
CA GLU A 32 2.70 15.45 16.23
C GLU A 32 1.26 14.91 16.14
N TYR A 33 1.12 13.59 15.96
CA TYR A 33 -0.16 12.91 15.77
C TYR A 33 -0.29 11.72 16.73
N THR A 34 -1.49 11.52 17.25
CA THR A 34 -1.92 10.35 18.01
C THR A 34 -2.95 9.56 17.22
N LEU A 35 -3.15 8.28 17.57
CA LEU A 35 -4.02 7.38 16.83
C LEU A 35 -5.24 6.98 17.65
N THR A 36 -6.38 6.85 16.98
CA THR A 36 -7.58 6.20 17.50
C THR A 36 -7.85 4.96 16.66
N LYS A 37 -7.84 3.79 17.29
CA LYS A 37 -8.07 2.50 16.65
C LYS A 37 -9.49 2.03 16.94
N SER A 38 -10.16 1.43 15.97
CA SER A 38 -11.46 0.80 16.17
C SER A 38 -11.52 -0.54 15.47
N GLY A 39 -12.22 -1.51 16.04
CA GLY A 39 -12.26 -2.87 15.51
C GLY A 39 -10.97 -3.64 15.82
N GLN A 40 -11.07 -4.96 15.76
CA GLN A 40 -9.96 -5.84 16.09
C GLN A 40 -8.94 -5.89 14.93
N PRO A 41 -7.62 -5.73 15.17
CA PRO A 41 -6.61 -5.88 14.12
C PRO A 41 -6.73 -7.23 13.41
N TYR A 42 -6.31 -7.30 12.14
CA TYR A 42 -6.46 -8.47 11.27
C TYR A 42 -7.91 -8.84 10.94
N THR A 43 -8.79 -7.83 10.92
CA THR A 43 -10.18 -7.94 10.46
C THR A 43 -10.54 -6.74 9.60
N LEU A 44 -11.56 -6.87 8.76
CA LEU A 44 -12.08 -5.77 7.92
C LEU A 44 -12.74 -4.64 8.74
N SER A 45 -13.02 -4.90 10.03
CA SER A 45 -13.54 -3.88 10.92
C SER A 45 -12.46 -2.88 11.36
N HIS A 46 -11.19 -3.30 11.36
CA HIS A 46 -10.08 -2.51 11.89
C HIS A 46 -9.85 -1.23 11.08
N LYS A 47 -9.81 -0.10 11.79
CA LYS A 47 -9.53 1.23 11.24
C LYS A 47 -8.62 1.98 12.20
N ILE A 48 -7.67 2.73 11.64
CA ILE A 48 -6.75 3.57 12.38
C ILE A 48 -6.94 5.01 11.90
N TYR A 49 -7.46 5.86 12.79
CA TYR A 49 -7.69 7.28 12.56
C TYR A 49 -6.59 8.12 13.21
N PHE A 50 -6.34 9.30 12.63
CA PHE A 50 -5.32 10.22 13.10
C PHE A 50 -5.95 11.40 13.84
N ILE A 51 -5.33 11.81 14.93
CA ILE A 51 -5.67 13.01 15.69
C ILE A 51 -4.40 13.84 15.83
N ARG A 52 -4.46 15.11 15.44
CA ARG A 52 -3.36 16.05 15.64
C ARG A 52 -3.27 16.43 17.11
N LYS A 53 -2.09 16.23 17.71
CA LYS A 53 -1.91 16.26 19.18
C LYS A 53 -2.09 17.65 19.78
N HIS A 54 -1.60 18.70 19.11
CA HIS A 54 -1.54 20.03 19.71
C HIS A 54 -2.92 20.71 19.88
N ASP A 55 -3.90 20.34 19.05
CA ASP A 55 -5.25 20.91 19.05
C ASP A 55 -6.37 19.85 19.13
N GLN A 56 -6.02 18.58 19.21
CA GLN A 56 -6.94 17.44 19.34
C GLN A 56 -7.94 17.34 18.17
N ILE A 57 -7.52 17.76 16.97
CA ILE A 57 -8.35 17.71 15.77
C ILE A 57 -8.17 16.35 15.06
N PRO A 58 -9.26 15.60 14.79
CA PRO A 58 -9.23 14.46 13.86
C PRO A 58 -8.79 14.91 12.48
N VAL A 59 -7.87 14.20 11.84
CA VAL A 59 -7.30 14.59 10.55
C VAL A 59 -7.32 13.43 9.55
N SER A 60 -7.49 13.76 8.28
CA SER A 60 -7.21 12.83 7.17
C SER A 60 -5.69 12.68 6.97
N PRO A 61 -5.11 11.47 7.03
CA PRO A 61 -3.71 11.28 6.68
C PRO A 61 -3.43 11.60 5.21
N PHE A 62 -4.41 11.39 4.32
CA PHE A 62 -4.27 11.73 2.91
C PHE A 62 -4.28 13.25 2.69
N HIS A 63 -5.16 14.00 3.36
CA HIS A 63 -5.43 15.40 2.99
C HIS A 63 -4.93 16.43 4.00
N ASP A 64 -4.99 16.15 5.31
CA ASP A 64 -4.77 17.13 6.37
C ASP A 64 -3.33 17.11 6.92
N ILE A 65 -2.57 16.03 6.73
CA ILE A 65 -1.13 16.01 7.04
C ILE A 65 -0.39 16.78 5.93
N PRO A 66 0.37 17.84 6.24
CA PRO A 66 1.10 18.58 5.22
C PRO A 66 2.14 17.70 4.52
N LEU A 67 2.28 17.79 3.19
CA LEU A 67 3.36 17.10 2.45
C LEU A 67 4.75 17.44 3.00
N PHE A 68 4.97 18.72 3.28
CA PHE A 68 6.24 19.22 3.81
C PHE A 68 6.15 19.44 5.33
N HIS A 69 7.06 18.83 6.07
CA HIS A 69 7.35 19.24 7.45
C HIS A 69 8.14 20.55 7.45
N ASP A 70 9.19 20.63 6.62
CA ASP A 70 9.99 21.84 6.42
C ASP A 70 10.35 21.97 4.93
N LYS A 71 9.59 22.82 4.22
CA LYS A 71 9.78 23.04 2.78
C LYS A 71 11.14 23.67 2.47
N SER A 72 11.69 24.51 3.36
CA SER A 72 12.99 25.16 3.16
C SER A 72 14.15 24.17 3.20
N LYS A 73 14.03 23.13 4.03
CA LYS A 73 15.00 22.04 4.15
C LYS A 73 14.67 20.83 3.28
N ARG A 74 13.56 20.87 2.53
CA ARG A 74 13.06 19.74 1.72
C ARG A 74 12.87 18.48 2.58
N ILE A 75 12.29 18.67 3.76
CA ILE A 75 11.90 17.58 4.68
C ILE A 75 10.39 17.35 4.52
N TYR A 76 10.03 16.12 4.22
CA TYR A 76 8.67 15.68 3.95
C TYR A 76 8.09 15.00 5.18
N ASN A 77 6.76 15.03 5.32
CA ASN A 77 6.06 14.07 6.18
C ASN A 77 5.79 12.79 5.37
N MET A 78 5.92 11.65 6.01
CA MET A 78 5.49 10.35 5.51
C MET A 78 4.63 9.71 6.58
N PHE A 79 3.41 9.27 6.26
CA PHE A 79 2.68 8.39 7.18
C PHE A 79 3.03 6.93 6.86
N VAL A 80 3.26 6.14 7.90
CA VAL A 80 3.61 4.72 7.79
C VAL A 80 2.33 3.89 7.80
N GLU A 81 2.21 2.97 6.86
CA GLU A 81 1.10 2.01 6.79
C GLU A 81 1.56 0.64 7.27
N ILE A 82 2.73 0.19 6.80
CA ILE A 82 3.21 -1.18 7.01
C ILE A 82 4.63 -1.14 7.60
N PRO A 83 4.80 -1.52 8.88
CA PRO A 83 6.11 -1.67 9.49
C PRO A 83 7.00 -2.67 8.75
N ARG A 84 8.32 -2.43 8.74
CA ARG A 84 9.27 -3.39 8.19
C ARG A 84 9.15 -4.76 8.86
N TRP A 85 9.23 -5.80 8.04
CA TRP A 85 9.09 -7.22 8.38
C TRP A 85 7.71 -7.64 8.87
N SER A 86 6.69 -6.83 8.60
CA SER A 86 5.28 -7.21 8.75
C SER A 86 4.64 -7.51 7.38
N GLN A 87 3.47 -8.17 7.40
CA GLN A 87 2.81 -8.69 6.21
C GLN A 87 1.39 -8.14 5.99
N ALA A 88 0.71 -7.67 7.04
CA ALA A 88 -0.64 -7.13 6.91
C ALA A 88 -0.62 -5.93 5.94
N LYS A 89 -1.31 -6.05 4.80
CA LYS A 89 -1.35 -4.98 3.79
C LYS A 89 -2.31 -3.90 4.28
N PHE A 90 -1.79 -3.02 5.11
CA PHE A 90 -2.48 -1.82 5.53
C PHE A 90 -2.30 -0.72 4.48
N GLU A 91 -3.34 0.05 4.26
CA GLU A 91 -3.34 1.19 3.34
C GLU A 91 -4.35 2.26 3.80
N VAL A 92 -4.13 3.50 3.41
CA VAL A 92 -5.11 4.56 3.51
C VAL A 92 -6.36 4.19 2.73
N CYS A 93 -7.51 4.19 3.40
CA CYS A 93 -8.77 3.92 2.74
C CYS A 93 -9.30 5.17 2.04
N ARG A 94 -9.10 5.26 0.72
CA ARG A 94 -9.53 6.41 -0.09
C ARG A 94 -11.02 6.70 0.00
N SER A 95 -11.87 5.68 0.10
CA SER A 95 -13.32 5.82 0.03
C SER A 95 -13.99 6.25 1.34
N LEU A 96 -13.31 6.10 2.48
CA LEU A 96 -13.87 6.43 3.80
C LEU A 96 -13.60 7.90 4.20
N PRO A 97 -14.54 8.56 4.90
CA PRO A 97 -14.32 9.87 5.49
C PRO A 97 -13.09 9.89 6.40
N LEU A 98 -12.25 10.92 6.25
CA LEU A 98 -10.96 11.09 6.94
C LEU A 98 -9.93 10.01 6.64
N ASN A 99 -10.13 9.19 5.61
CA ASN A 99 -9.16 8.27 5.04
C ASN A 99 -8.37 7.45 6.09
N PRO A 100 -9.02 6.74 7.03
CA PRO A 100 -8.33 5.90 8.01
C PRO A 100 -7.50 4.83 7.31
N ILE A 101 -6.45 4.35 7.98
CA ILE A 101 -5.74 3.17 7.51
C ILE A 101 -6.61 1.93 7.79
N THR A 102 -6.81 1.10 6.77
CA THR A 102 -7.54 -0.18 6.81
C THR A 102 -6.69 -1.29 6.21
N GLN A 103 -7.05 -2.55 6.45
CA GLN A 103 -6.38 -3.67 5.79
C GLN A 103 -7.05 -3.99 4.45
N ASP A 104 -6.24 -4.05 3.40
CA ASP A 104 -6.65 -4.40 2.04
C ASP A 104 -7.19 -5.83 1.97
N THR A 105 -7.89 -6.14 0.88
CA THR A 105 -8.37 -7.47 0.50
C THR A 105 -8.00 -7.75 -0.96
N LEU A 106 -7.77 -9.01 -1.31
CA LEU A 106 -7.63 -9.38 -2.71
C LEU A 106 -9.01 -9.47 -3.37
N SER A 107 -9.14 -9.08 -4.65
CA SER A 107 -10.40 -9.18 -5.40
C SER A 107 -10.98 -10.60 -5.41
N LYS A 108 -10.12 -11.63 -5.37
CA LYS A 108 -10.51 -13.04 -5.28
C LYS A 108 -11.02 -13.47 -3.89
N THR A 109 -10.71 -12.70 -2.84
CA THR A 109 -11.09 -12.96 -1.44
C THR A 109 -11.45 -11.66 -0.72
N PRO A 110 -12.52 -10.95 -1.13
CA PRO A 110 -12.85 -9.60 -0.63
C PRO A 110 -13.32 -9.58 0.83
N SER A 111 -13.60 -10.74 1.41
CA SER A 111 -13.96 -10.90 2.83
C SER A 111 -12.77 -11.22 3.73
N CYS A 112 -11.57 -11.39 3.16
CA CYS A 112 -10.39 -11.85 3.89
C CYS A 112 -9.32 -10.74 3.92
N PRO A 113 -8.90 -10.28 5.11
CA PRO A 113 -7.79 -9.34 5.23
C PRO A 113 -6.52 -9.90 4.59
N ARG A 114 -5.85 -9.07 3.81
CA ARG A 114 -4.70 -9.48 3.00
C ARG A 114 -3.40 -9.43 3.80
N PHE A 115 -2.60 -10.48 3.65
CA PHE A 115 -1.23 -10.56 4.14
C PHE A 115 -0.30 -10.85 2.97
N VAL A 116 0.67 -9.97 2.75
CA VAL A 116 1.68 -10.18 1.71
C VAL A 116 2.55 -11.39 2.09
N PRO A 117 2.76 -12.35 1.16
CA PRO A 117 3.58 -13.53 1.44
C PRO A 117 5.03 -13.17 1.77
N ASN A 118 5.71 -13.99 2.58
CA ASN A 118 7.16 -13.92 2.65
C ASN A 118 7.73 -14.47 1.35
N LEU A 119 8.53 -13.66 0.67
CA LEU A 119 9.16 -14.03 -0.59
C LEU A 119 10.63 -14.29 -0.33
N PHE A 120 11.10 -15.54 -0.39
CA PHE A 120 12.52 -15.85 -0.12
C PHE A 120 13.45 -14.94 -0.94
N PRO A 121 14.45 -14.26 -0.32
CA PRO A 121 14.92 -14.39 1.07
C PRO A 121 14.32 -13.37 2.08
N TYR A 122 13.25 -12.68 1.72
CA TYR A 122 12.64 -11.59 2.46
C TYR A 122 11.55 -12.04 3.43
N LYS A 123 11.45 -11.34 4.57
CA LYS A 123 10.32 -11.44 5.51
C LYS A 123 9.43 -10.22 5.35
N GLY A 124 8.18 -10.42 4.94
CA GLY A 124 7.19 -9.37 4.69
C GLY A 124 7.72 -8.20 3.85
N TYR A 125 7.30 -6.99 4.20
CA TYR A 125 7.86 -5.76 3.63
C TYR A 125 9.28 -5.52 4.13
N ILE A 126 10.23 -5.23 3.23
CA ILE A 126 11.64 -5.00 3.59
C ILE A 126 11.97 -3.53 3.92
N TRP A 127 10.95 -2.67 3.99
CA TRP A 127 10.98 -1.24 4.33
C TRP A 127 9.95 -0.95 5.43
N ASN A 128 10.07 0.19 6.10
CA ASN A 128 8.83 0.79 6.61
C ASN A 128 8.13 1.41 5.39
N TYR A 129 6.91 0.97 5.11
CA TYR A 129 6.17 1.33 3.91
C TYR A 129 4.98 2.22 4.27
N GLY A 130 4.65 3.15 3.39
CA GLY A 130 3.52 4.05 3.52
C GLY A 130 3.55 5.05 2.37
N ALA A 131 3.02 6.25 2.57
CA ALA A 131 2.93 7.23 1.50
C ALA A 131 3.21 8.67 1.95
N LEU A 132 3.44 9.54 0.96
CA LEU A 132 3.54 10.98 1.19
C LEU A 132 2.15 11.62 1.11
N PRO A 133 1.69 12.34 2.14
CA PRO A 133 0.36 12.94 2.15
C PRO A 133 0.28 14.09 1.15
N GLN A 134 -0.94 14.47 0.77
CA GLN A 134 -1.19 15.56 -0.19
C GLN A 134 -0.52 15.34 -1.56
N THR A 135 -0.41 14.09 -1.98
CA THR A 135 0.03 13.68 -3.32
C THR A 135 -0.98 12.71 -3.90
N TRP A 136 -1.11 12.63 -5.22
CA TRP A 136 -2.03 11.69 -5.85
C TRP A 136 -1.55 11.28 -7.23
N GLU A 137 -1.42 9.98 -7.45
CA GLU A 137 -1.14 9.33 -8.74
C GLU A 137 -2.44 9.30 -9.56
N SER A 138 -2.69 10.36 -10.32
CA SER A 138 -3.98 10.52 -11.01
C SER A 138 -4.25 9.41 -12.04
N PRO A 139 -5.38 8.68 -11.95
CA PRO A 139 -5.78 7.69 -12.96
C PRO A 139 -6.26 8.35 -14.26
N HIS A 140 -6.40 9.68 -14.28
CA HIS A 140 -6.80 10.45 -15.46
C HIS A 140 -5.60 11.04 -16.21
N HIS A 141 -4.37 10.76 -15.76
CA HIS A 141 -3.14 11.24 -16.36
C HIS A 141 -2.24 10.06 -16.72
N SER A 142 -1.82 9.98 -17.99
CA SER A 142 -0.76 9.05 -18.38
C SER A 142 0.60 9.68 -18.13
N ASP A 143 1.37 9.09 -17.22
CA ASP A 143 2.74 9.52 -16.94
C ASP A 143 3.63 9.29 -18.18
N ARG A 144 4.50 10.26 -18.46
CA ARG A 144 5.31 10.27 -19.68
C ARG A 144 6.40 9.19 -19.67
N ASP A 145 6.97 8.90 -18.50
CA ASP A 145 8.12 8.02 -18.36
C ASP A 145 7.70 6.56 -18.18
N THR A 146 6.49 6.31 -17.66
CA THR A 146 5.89 4.97 -17.57
C THR A 146 5.01 4.61 -18.77
N GLY A 147 4.39 5.61 -19.42
CA GLY A 147 3.36 5.41 -20.43
C GLY A 147 2.01 4.89 -19.89
N LYS A 148 1.83 4.85 -18.56
CA LYS A 148 0.64 4.30 -17.88
C LYS A 148 -0.06 5.36 -17.04
N LYS A 149 -1.34 5.12 -16.73
CA LYS A 149 -2.15 5.96 -15.82
C LYS A 149 -1.77 5.68 -14.37
N GLY A 150 -1.91 6.66 -13.48
CA GLY A 150 -1.68 6.47 -12.04
C GLY A 150 -2.67 5.47 -11.41
N ASP A 151 -2.25 4.83 -10.32
CA ASP A 151 -3.02 3.84 -9.54
C ASP A 151 -4.12 4.43 -8.64
N ASN A 152 -4.31 5.76 -8.71
CA ASN A 152 -5.32 6.53 -8.00
C ASN A 152 -5.08 6.62 -6.47
N ASP A 153 -3.87 6.31 -6.00
CA ASP A 153 -3.44 6.39 -4.60
C ASP A 153 -2.45 7.56 -4.33
N PRO A 154 -2.14 7.89 -3.06
CA PRO A 154 -1.03 8.79 -2.76
C PRO A 154 0.32 8.17 -3.16
N ILE A 155 1.32 8.99 -3.49
CA ILE A 155 2.62 8.46 -3.93
C ILE A 155 3.30 7.66 -2.81
N ASP A 156 3.73 6.45 -3.15
CA ASP A 156 4.30 5.50 -2.19
C ASP A 156 5.73 5.85 -1.75
N ALA A 157 6.05 5.50 -0.52
CA ALA A 157 7.34 5.75 0.10
C ALA A 157 7.88 4.50 0.83
N CYS A 158 9.13 4.16 0.53
CA CYS A 158 9.94 3.14 1.18
C CYS A 158 10.97 3.79 2.09
N GLU A 159 10.76 3.76 3.41
CA GLU A 159 11.65 4.33 4.41
C GLU A 159 12.69 3.30 4.89
N ILE A 160 13.97 3.65 4.71
CA ILE A 160 15.09 2.69 4.82
C ILE A 160 15.88 2.76 6.13
N GLY A 161 15.47 3.63 7.06
CA GLY A 161 16.11 3.81 8.34
C GLY A 161 16.10 2.55 9.20
N SER A 162 17.02 2.50 10.16
CA SER A 162 17.28 1.34 11.00
C SER A 162 16.15 1.00 11.97
N ARG A 163 15.34 1.98 12.38
CA ARG A 163 14.21 1.77 13.30
C ARG A 163 13.01 1.14 12.56
N ILE A 164 12.41 0.10 13.13
CA ILE A 164 11.09 -0.39 12.69
C ILE A 164 10.04 0.60 13.21
N SER A 165 9.16 1.04 12.33
CA SER A 165 8.10 2.01 12.63
C SER A 165 6.81 1.30 13.06
N TYR A 166 5.76 2.04 13.38
CA TYR A 166 4.43 1.48 13.64
C TYR A 166 3.40 2.04 12.63
N THR A 167 2.33 1.28 12.36
CA THR A 167 1.23 1.73 11.50
C THR A 167 0.58 2.99 12.07
N GLY A 168 0.52 4.04 11.27
CA GLY A 168 0.05 5.37 11.63
C GLY A 168 1.13 6.32 12.15
N GLU A 169 2.40 5.92 12.22
CA GLU A 169 3.48 6.85 12.54
C GLU A 169 3.61 7.92 11.43
N VAL A 170 3.77 9.20 11.81
CA VAL A 170 4.11 10.27 10.87
C VAL A 170 5.59 10.63 11.05
N LYS A 171 6.40 10.29 10.06
CA LYS A 171 7.86 10.46 10.05
C LYS A 171 8.26 11.71 9.28
N ARG A 172 9.33 12.35 9.74
CA ARG A 172 10.04 13.41 9.01
C ARG A 172 11.13 12.76 8.17
N VAL A 173 11.04 12.86 6.85
CA VAL A 173 11.93 12.10 5.95
C VAL A 173 12.61 12.98 4.92
N LYS A 174 13.80 12.56 4.48
CA LYS A 174 14.49 13.09 3.30
C LYS A 174 14.27 12.15 2.12
N VAL A 175 13.99 12.72 0.95
CA VAL A 175 13.91 11.99 -0.33
C VAL A 175 15.31 11.71 -0.86
N LEU A 176 15.56 10.47 -1.28
CA LEU A 176 16.84 10.01 -1.84
C LEU A 176 16.74 9.72 -3.34
N GLY A 177 15.60 9.19 -3.79
CA GLY A 177 15.35 8.87 -5.19
C GLY A 177 14.02 8.17 -5.38
N ILE A 178 13.79 7.61 -6.57
CA ILE A 178 12.50 7.01 -6.94
C ILE A 178 12.69 5.89 -7.98
N LEU A 179 11.77 4.91 -7.95
CA LEU A 179 11.69 3.78 -8.88
C LEU A 179 10.31 3.78 -9.55
N GLY A 180 10.27 3.69 -10.89
CA GLY A 180 9.01 3.62 -11.64
C GLY A 180 8.55 2.18 -11.79
N LEU A 181 7.74 1.70 -10.85
CA LEU A 181 7.08 0.40 -10.95
C LEU A 181 5.86 0.52 -11.88
N ILE A 182 5.61 -0.54 -12.64
CA ILE A 182 4.33 -0.77 -13.30
C ILE A 182 3.65 -1.92 -12.57
N ASP A 183 2.75 -1.62 -11.63
CA ASP A 183 1.98 -2.63 -10.90
C ASP A 183 0.64 -2.83 -11.61
N SER A 184 0.40 -4.06 -12.08
CA SER A 184 -0.88 -4.43 -12.70
C SER A 184 -1.34 -3.53 -13.85
N GLY A 185 -0.39 -2.90 -14.57
CA GLY A 185 -0.65 -2.01 -15.71
C GLY A 185 -0.74 -0.52 -15.38
N GLU A 186 -0.58 -0.13 -14.11
CA GLU A 186 -0.68 1.24 -13.62
C GLU A 186 0.70 1.79 -13.24
N THR A 187 0.85 3.12 -13.32
CA THR A 187 2.00 3.86 -12.78
C THR A 187 1.91 3.83 -11.27
N ASP A 188 2.98 3.32 -10.66
CA ASP A 188 3.07 3.15 -9.21
C ASP A 188 4.48 3.57 -8.74
N TRP A 189 4.69 4.87 -8.54
CA TRP A 189 6.01 5.38 -8.21
C TRP A 189 6.41 5.04 -6.76
N LYS A 190 7.57 4.40 -6.60
CA LYS A 190 8.13 4.06 -5.27
C LYS A 190 9.25 5.02 -4.88
N VAL A 191 8.95 6.00 -4.03
CA VAL A 191 9.94 6.95 -3.50
C VAL A 191 10.80 6.27 -2.44
N LEU A 192 12.12 6.42 -2.52
CA LEU A 192 13.03 5.97 -1.46
C LEU A 192 13.34 7.14 -0.53
N VAL A 193 13.10 6.95 0.76
CA VAL A 193 13.26 7.99 1.78
C VAL A 193 14.01 7.47 3.01
N ILE A 194 14.52 8.38 3.84
CA ILE A 194 15.11 8.05 5.15
C ILE A 194 14.63 9.01 6.23
N ASP A 195 14.30 8.49 7.42
CA ASP A 195 14.01 9.30 8.62
C ASP A 195 15.19 10.25 8.91
N VAL A 196 14.92 11.54 9.08
CA VAL A 196 15.94 12.56 9.40
C VAL A 196 16.69 12.27 10.70
N ARG A 197 16.12 11.44 11.59
CA ARG A 197 16.72 11.03 12.86
C ARG A 197 17.60 9.78 12.73
N ASP A 198 17.63 9.12 11.58
CA ASP A 198 18.46 7.92 11.42
C ASP A 198 19.95 8.28 11.40
N LYS A 199 20.78 7.42 11.98
CA LYS A 199 22.25 7.59 12.03
C LYS A 199 22.92 7.69 10.65
N LEU A 200 22.28 7.20 9.59
CA LEU A 200 22.75 7.29 8.22
C LEU A 200 22.17 8.50 7.49
N ALA A 201 21.20 9.22 8.04
CA ALA A 201 20.54 10.33 7.37
C ALA A 201 21.56 11.34 6.81
N ASP A 202 22.52 11.81 7.61
CA ASP A 202 23.55 12.77 7.19
C ASP A 202 24.52 12.24 6.11
N LYS A 203 24.52 10.93 5.85
CA LYS A 203 25.34 10.30 4.82
C LYS A 203 24.58 10.01 3.53
N LEU A 204 23.25 10.10 3.54
CA LEU A 204 22.39 9.78 2.42
C LEU A 204 21.72 11.07 1.90
N GLU A 205 22.19 11.55 0.75
CA GLU A 205 21.60 12.71 0.06
C GLU A 205 21.04 12.37 -1.33
N ASP A 206 21.53 11.31 -1.96
CA ASP A 206 21.06 10.81 -3.26
C ASP A 206 21.29 9.28 -3.41
N MET A 207 20.88 8.69 -4.53
CA MET A 207 20.92 7.24 -4.76
C MET A 207 22.34 6.64 -4.77
N GLU A 208 23.37 7.41 -5.13
CA GLU A 208 24.76 6.93 -5.06
C GLU A 208 25.21 6.67 -3.61
N ASP A 209 24.71 7.44 -2.66
CA ASP A 209 24.98 7.20 -1.24
C ASP A 209 24.27 5.94 -0.76
N VAL A 210 23.04 5.70 -1.23
CA VAL A 210 22.31 4.45 -0.92
C VAL A 210 23.10 3.26 -1.43
N LYS A 211 23.58 3.29 -2.67
CA LYS A 211 24.42 2.23 -3.24
C LYS A 211 25.69 1.99 -2.42
N LYS A 212 26.29 3.05 -1.88
CA LYS A 212 27.54 3.00 -1.10
C LYS A 212 27.34 2.50 0.33
N TYR A 213 26.36 3.03 1.05
CA TYR A 213 26.17 2.78 2.48
C TYR A 213 25.13 1.70 2.80
N CYS A 214 24.26 1.39 1.84
CA CYS A 214 23.23 0.34 1.94
C CYS A 214 23.38 -0.65 0.75
N PRO A 215 24.53 -1.31 0.59
CA PRO A 215 24.79 -2.17 -0.56
C PRO A 215 23.77 -3.32 -0.64
N GLY A 216 23.28 -3.60 -1.85
CA GLY A 216 22.27 -4.63 -2.13
C GLY A 216 20.82 -4.17 -1.92
N LEU A 217 20.58 -3.07 -1.20
CA LEU A 217 19.23 -2.60 -0.88
C LEU A 217 18.40 -2.29 -2.13
N MET A 218 18.97 -1.50 -3.04
CA MET A 218 18.33 -1.09 -4.30
C MET A 218 17.93 -2.28 -5.19
N ASP A 219 18.73 -3.35 -5.16
CA ASP A 219 18.50 -4.56 -5.96
C ASP A 219 17.42 -5.41 -5.30
N ALA A 220 17.48 -5.56 -3.97
CA ALA A 220 16.43 -6.21 -3.18
C ALA A 220 15.07 -5.51 -3.35
N THR A 221 15.01 -4.17 -3.45
CA THR A 221 13.76 -3.45 -3.77
C THR A 221 13.18 -3.84 -5.11
N ARG A 222 14.02 -3.87 -6.15
CA ARG A 222 13.56 -4.21 -7.50
C ARG A 222 13.13 -5.67 -7.58
N ASP A 223 13.82 -6.54 -6.88
CA ASP A 223 13.45 -7.95 -6.80
C ASP A 223 12.12 -8.12 -6.04
N TRP A 224 11.97 -7.51 -4.86
CA TRP A 224 10.76 -7.61 -4.05
C TRP A 224 9.53 -7.11 -4.81
N PHE A 225 9.54 -5.88 -5.34
CA PHE A 225 8.37 -5.33 -6.03
C PHE A 225 8.05 -6.04 -7.35
N ARG A 226 9.03 -6.67 -8.01
CA ARG A 226 8.78 -7.48 -9.20
C ARG A 226 7.98 -8.73 -8.87
N TRP A 227 8.28 -9.37 -7.75
CA TRP A 227 7.84 -10.75 -7.51
C TRP A 227 6.83 -10.91 -6.36
N TYR A 228 6.60 -9.91 -5.50
CA TYR A 228 5.79 -10.08 -4.28
C TYR A 228 4.35 -10.56 -4.55
N GLY A 229 3.78 -10.24 -5.71
CA GLY A 229 2.44 -10.66 -6.10
C GLY A 229 2.34 -12.05 -6.73
N VAL A 230 3.47 -12.64 -7.13
CA VAL A 230 3.48 -13.92 -7.85
C VAL A 230 2.94 -15.08 -7.02
N PRO A 231 3.28 -15.23 -5.71
CA PRO A 231 2.67 -16.27 -4.89
C PRO A 231 1.15 -16.08 -4.69
N GLU A 232 0.64 -14.87 -4.93
CA GLU A 232 -0.80 -14.59 -4.92
C GLU A 232 -1.46 -14.87 -6.29
N GLY A 233 -0.71 -15.37 -7.28
CA GLY A 233 -1.19 -15.67 -8.63
C GLY A 233 -1.18 -14.49 -9.59
N ARG A 234 -0.50 -13.38 -9.25
CA ARG A 234 -0.31 -12.24 -10.16
C ARG A 234 0.88 -12.47 -11.09
N ARG A 235 0.91 -11.79 -12.24
CA ARG A 235 2.10 -11.73 -13.09
C ARG A 235 3.21 -10.91 -12.39
N PRO A 236 4.50 -11.13 -12.72
CA PRO A 236 5.57 -10.28 -12.23
C PRO A 236 5.38 -8.83 -12.67
N ASN A 237 5.62 -7.88 -11.78
CA ASN A 237 5.53 -6.46 -12.12
C ASN A 237 6.68 -6.04 -13.05
N LYS A 238 6.41 -5.01 -13.87
CA LYS A 238 7.38 -4.43 -14.80
C LYS A 238 7.93 -3.11 -14.24
N TYR A 239 8.95 -2.57 -14.91
CA TYR A 239 9.54 -1.28 -14.54
C TYR A 239 9.63 -0.35 -15.74
N ALA A 240 9.27 0.91 -15.52
CA ALA A 240 9.61 1.99 -16.43
C ALA A 240 11.12 2.20 -16.46
N MET A 241 11.60 2.83 -17.54
CA MET A 241 13.00 3.28 -17.70
C MET A 241 14.04 2.17 -17.47
N GLY A 242 13.68 0.90 -17.73
CA GLY A 242 14.54 -0.27 -17.54
C GLY A 242 14.89 -0.56 -16.07
N GLY A 243 14.02 -0.21 -15.12
CA GLY A 243 14.25 -0.46 -13.69
C GLY A 243 15.36 0.39 -13.08
N ARG A 244 15.78 1.47 -13.75
CA ARG A 244 16.80 2.38 -13.21
C ARG A 244 16.21 3.29 -12.16
N TRP A 245 16.85 3.31 -11.00
CA TRP A 245 16.63 4.33 -9.99
C TRP A 245 16.93 5.73 -10.54
N ARG A 246 16.05 6.68 -10.23
CA ARG A 246 16.27 8.10 -10.48
C ARG A 246 16.64 8.79 -9.18
N GLY A 247 17.59 9.73 -9.26
CA GLY A 247 18.08 10.46 -8.11
C GLY A 247 17.07 11.44 -7.52
N ARG A 248 17.41 12.02 -6.38
CA ARG A 248 16.55 12.90 -5.57
C ARG A 248 15.86 13.99 -6.38
N LYS A 249 16.58 14.69 -7.26
CA LYS A 249 16.01 15.80 -8.05
C LYS A 249 14.82 15.35 -8.91
N TYR A 250 14.91 14.16 -9.50
CA TYR A 250 13.84 13.61 -10.31
C TYR A 250 12.66 13.18 -9.43
N ALA A 251 12.95 12.49 -8.32
CA ALA A 251 11.94 12.08 -7.35
C ALA A 251 11.10 13.27 -6.86
N GLU A 252 11.74 14.37 -6.51
CA GLU A 252 11.03 15.58 -6.06
C GLU A 252 10.20 16.25 -7.16
N LYS A 253 10.58 16.10 -8.44
CA LYS A 253 9.76 16.55 -9.57
C LYS A 253 8.47 15.72 -9.66
N VAL A 254 8.58 14.39 -9.59
CA VAL A 254 7.42 13.49 -9.61
C VAL A 254 6.50 13.78 -8.41
N ILE A 255 7.06 13.92 -7.20
CA ILE A 255 6.29 14.28 -6.00
C ILE A 255 5.56 15.61 -6.18
N SER A 256 6.21 16.61 -6.80
CA SER A 256 5.57 17.89 -7.10
C SER A 256 4.42 17.76 -8.11
N GLU A 257 4.55 16.90 -9.12
CA GLU A 257 3.49 16.61 -10.10
C GLU A 257 2.30 15.93 -9.40
N CYS A 258 2.55 14.92 -8.55
CA CYS A 258 1.51 14.28 -7.74
C CYS A 258 0.85 15.26 -6.74
N GLU A 259 1.62 16.20 -6.15
CA GLU A 259 1.07 17.28 -5.31
C GLU A 259 0.11 18.17 -6.11
N GLU A 260 0.46 18.53 -7.35
CA GLU A 260 -0.40 19.32 -8.23
C GLU A 260 -1.70 18.59 -8.59
N PHE A 261 -1.62 17.29 -8.89
CA PHE A 261 -2.81 16.47 -9.12
C PHE A 261 -3.70 16.40 -7.89
N TRP A 262 -3.14 16.16 -6.71
CA TRP A 262 -3.88 16.19 -5.45
C TRP A 262 -4.53 17.56 -5.19
N ARG A 263 -3.83 18.67 -5.48
CA ARG A 263 -4.37 20.03 -5.31
C ARG A 263 -5.62 20.28 -6.15
N GLU A 264 -5.70 19.72 -7.35
CA GLU A 264 -6.88 19.85 -8.20
C GLU A 264 -7.99 18.87 -7.77
N LEU A 265 -7.62 17.65 -7.33
CA LEU A 265 -8.54 16.68 -6.73
C LEU A 265 -9.27 17.27 -5.51
N VAL A 266 -8.52 17.77 -4.52
CA VAL A 266 -9.10 18.24 -3.25
C VAL A 266 -9.95 19.51 -3.40
N LYS A 267 -9.74 20.28 -4.48
CA LYS A 267 -10.61 21.41 -4.87
C LYS A 267 -11.90 20.96 -5.56
N GLY A 268 -12.10 19.67 -5.79
CA GLY A 268 -13.27 19.11 -6.48
C GLY A 268 -13.31 19.44 -7.97
N LYS A 269 -12.17 19.74 -8.60
CA LYS A 269 -12.11 20.10 -10.03
C LYS A 269 -11.98 18.88 -10.95
N VAL A 270 -11.58 17.74 -10.41
CA VAL A 270 -11.38 16.49 -11.17
C VAL A 270 -12.70 15.75 -11.28
N LYS A 271 -13.16 15.52 -12.52
CA LYS A 271 -14.34 14.68 -12.79
C LYS A 271 -13.94 13.20 -12.72
N GLY A 272 -14.84 12.33 -12.28
CA GLY A 272 -14.62 10.88 -12.30
C GLY A 272 -13.79 10.33 -11.13
N SER A 273 -13.54 11.11 -10.08
CA SER A 273 -12.83 10.68 -8.86
C SER A 273 -13.74 10.68 -7.62
N ARG A 274 -14.98 10.18 -7.77
CA ARG A 274 -16.00 10.17 -6.69
C ARG A 274 -15.78 9.06 -5.66
N ASP A 275 -14.95 8.10 -6.01
CA ASP A 275 -14.45 7.00 -5.20
C ASP A 275 -13.44 7.46 -4.13
N VAL A 276 -12.85 8.66 -4.29
CA VAL A 276 -11.98 9.27 -3.29
C VAL A 276 -12.78 10.24 -2.40
N SER A 277 -12.87 9.92 -1.11
CA SER A 277 -13.46 10.79 -0.10
C SER A 277 -12.55 11.97 0.16
N LEU A 278 -13.01 13.19 -0.19
CA LEU A 278 -12.29 14.45 0.03
C LEU A 278 -12.43 15.01 1.45
N THR A 279 -13.08 14.27 2.35
CA THR A 279 -13.42 14.74 3.70
C THR A 279 -12.15 15.13 4.45
N ASN A 280 -12.06 16.38 4.88
CA ASN A 280 -10.90 16.92 5.55
C ASN A 280 -11.31 17.96 6.61
N THR A 281 -10.40 18.27 7.52
CA THR A 281 -10.68 19.14 8.69
C THR A 281 -9.81 20.40 8.72
N THR A 282 -8.85 20.54 7.80
CA THR A 282 -7.88 21.64 7.82
C THR A 282 -7.86 22.50 6.56
N LEU A 283 -8.44 22.03 5.44
CA LEU A 283 -8.32 22.68 4.15
C LEU A 283 -9.50 23.61 3.87
N GLU A 284 -9.41 24.84 4.38
CA GLU A 284 -10.45 25.86 4.17
C GLU A 284 -10.74 26.11 2.69
N GLY A 285 -12.03 26.28 2.36
CA GLY A 285 -12.50 26.53 0.98
C GLY A 285 -12.53 25.31 0.06
N THR A 286 -12.16 24.12 0.54
CA THR A 286 -12.33 22.87 -0.22
C THR A 286 -13.75 22.30 -0.03
N PRO A 287 -14.34 21.63 -1.04
CA PRO A 287 -15.69 21.04 -0.92
C PRO A 287 -15.79 19.95 0.15
N GLY A 288 -14.68 19.30 0.50
CA GLY A 288 -14.63 18.27 1.54
C GLY A 288 -14.39 18.78 2.97
N LYS A 289 -14.23 20.10 3.15
CA LYS A 289 -13.97 20.70 4.47
C LYS A 289 -15.18 20.53 5.39
N ILE A 290 -14.96 19.94 6.55
CA ILE A 290 -15.95 19.86 7.64
C ILE A 290 -15.44 20.55 8.91
N ASP A 291 -16.35 20.86 9.84
CA ASP A 291 -15.99 21.37 11.16
C ASP A 291 -15.35 20.24 11.99
N PRO A 292 -14.09 20.38 12.45
CA PRO A 292 -13.44 19.40 13.33
C PRO A 292 -14.32 18.96 14.52
N LYS A 293 -15.12 19.86 15.10
CA LYS A 293 -15.97 19.56 16.26
C LYS A 293 -17.16 18.65 15.92
N SER A 294 -17.55 18.61 14.65
CA SER A 294 -18.62 17.73 14.17
C SER A 294 -18.17 16.28 14.00
N VAL A 295 -16.85 16.03 13.91
CA VAL A 295 -16.32 14.68 13.75
C VAL A 295 -16.54 13.86 15.01
N LYS A 296 -17.12 12.67 14.84
CA LYS A 296 -17.27 11.66 15.90
C LYS A 296 -16.48 10.42 15.50
N LEU A 297 -15.26 10.32 16.00
CA LEU A 297 -14.45 9.12 15.85
C LEU A 297 -15.00 7.99 16.75
N PRO A 298 -14.85 6.72 16.35
CA PRO A 298 -15.13 5.59 17.22
C PRO A 298 -14.25 5.64 18.50
N PRO A 299 -14.66 4.95 19.58
CA PRO A 299 -13.82 4.82 20.76
C PRO A 299 -12.48 4.16 20.40
N ASN A 300 -11.41 4.56 21.08
CA ASN A 300 -10.11 3.91 20.92
C ASN A 300 -10.15 2.51 21.56
N GLU A 301 -10.22 1.50 20.72
CA GLU A 301 -10.21 0.08 21.06
C GLU A 301 -8.78 -0.46 20.90
N ASP A 302 -8.13 -0.78 22.02
CA ASP A 302 -6.81 -1.43 22.04
C ASP A 302 -6.96 -2.94 22.16
N LEU A 303 -7.58 -3.55 21.14
CA LEU A 303 -7.85 -4.98 21.09
C LEU A 303 -6.62 -5.76 20.61
N PRO A 304 -6.37 -6.98 21.15
CA PRO A 304 -5.35 -7.86 20.59
C PRO A 304 -5.73 -8.28 19.16
N PRO A 305 -4.74 -8.54 18.29
CA PRO A 305 -5.04 -8.98 16.92
C PRO A 305 -5.89 -10.24 16.88
N ALA A 306 -6.76 -10.35 15.88
CA ALA A 306 -7.55 -11.55 15.66
C ALA A 306 -6.65 -12.74 15.30
N GLU A 307 -7.10 -13.94 15.63
CA GLU A 307 -6.47 -15.16 15.12
C GLU A 307 -6.58 -15.20 13.59
N ILE A 308 -5.50 -15.63 12.95
CA ILE A 308 -5.40 -15.75 11.50
C ILE A 308 -5.23 -17.22 11.15
N GLY A 309 -5.97 -17.68 10.15
CA GLY A 309 -5.89 -19.07 9.68
C GLY A 309 -4.71 -19.35 8.76
N GLN A 310 -4.03 -18.30 8.27
CA GLN A 310 -2.87 -18.39 7.39
C GLN A 310 -1.60 -18.57 8.22
N ASP A 311 -0.69 -19.45 7.75
CA ASP A 311 0.67 -19.52 8.29
C ASP A 311 1.50 -18.34 7.76
N LEU A 312 1.69 -17.32 8.60
CA LEU A 312 2.49 -16.15 8.26
C LEU A 312 3.99 -16.43 8.23
N GLU A 313 4.46 -17.58 8.69
CA GLU A 313 5.88 -17.94 8.59
C GLU A 313 6.18 -18.77 7.33
N GLU A 314 5.16 -19.13 6.55
CA GLU A 314 5.33 -19.76 5.24
C GLU A 314 6.16 -18.83 4.33
N VAL A 315 7.10 -19.44 3.60
CA VAL A 315 7.99 -18.76 2.68
C VAL A 315 7.73 -19.26 1.27
N ALA A 316 7.35 -18.33 0.38
CA ALA A 316 7.20 -18.58 -1.03
C ALA A 316 8.54 -18.50 -1.76
N TYR A 317 8.70 -19.39 -2.74
CA TYR A 317 9.82 -19.39 -3.68
C TYR A 317 9.28 -19.03 -5.07
N VAL A 318 9.96 -18.11 -5.75
CA VAL A 318 9.65 -17.74 -7.14
C VAL A 318 10.84 -18.09 -8.02
N ASP A 319 10.54 -18.57 -9.23
CA ASP A 319 11.54 -18.77 -10.26
C ASP A 319 11.87 -17.43 -10.91
N ARG A 320 13.07 -16.91 -10.62
CA ARG A 320 13.57 -15.63 -11.13
C ARG A 320 14.24 -15.76 -12.50
N GLU A 321 14.52 -17.00 -12.93
CA GLU A 321 15.18 -17.30 -14.20
C GLU A 321 14.17 -17.51 -15.32
N LYS A 322 12.92 -17.83 -14.99
CA LYS A 322 11.84 -17.91 -15.97
C LYS A 322 11.60 -16.53 -16.59
N SER A 323 11.98 -16.39 -17.86
CA SER A 323 11.80 -15.18 -18.67
C SER A 323 10.31 -14.90 -18.90
N ASP A 324 9.96 -13.62 -18.98
CA ASP A 324 8.60 -13.15 -19.32
C ASP A 324 8.30 -13.33 -20.83
N ASP A 325 8.75 -14.43 -21.47
CA ASP A 325 8.71 -14.63 -22.93
C ASP A 325 7.29 -14.85 -23.52
N GLU A 326 6.23 -14.38 -22.85
CA GLU A 326 4.83 -14.40 -23.34
C GLU A 326 4.33 -12.98 -23.67
N ASP A 327 5.21 -12.10 -24.14
CA ASP A 327 4.94 -10.67 -24.40
C ASP A 327 4.58 -10.35 -25.87
N GLU A 328 3.97 -11.27 -26.65
CA GLU A 328 3.57 -11.00 -28.06
C GLU A 328 2.09 -10.62 -28.30
N ASP A 329 1.19 -10.65 -27.31
CA ASP A 329 -0.27 -10.58 -27.60
C ASP A 329 -1.01 -9.27 -27.23
N ASP A 330 -0.32 -8.18 -26.86
CA ASP A 330 -1.00 -6.91 -26.50
C ASP A 330 -0.99 -5.83 -27.62
N GLU A 331 -0.58 -6.17 -28.85
CA GLU A 331 -0.66 -5.27 -30.03
C GLU A 331 -1.49 -5.88 -31.18
N GLU A 332 -2.77 -6.19 -30.99
CA GLU A 332 -3.72 -6.29 -32.11
C GLU A 332 -5.16 -6.19 -31.59
N ASP A 333 -5.77 -5.00 -31.71
CA ASP A 333 -7.21 -4.79 -31.96
C ASP A 333 -7.51 -3.29 -31.93
N ASP A 334 -6.92 -2.54 -32.87
CA ASP A 334 -7.39 -1.18 -33.17
C ASP A 334 -7.11 -0.80 -34.63
N LEU A 335 -7.54 -1.64 -35.58
CA LEU A 335 -7.63 -1.29 -37.00
C LEU A 335 -8.70 -2.13 -37.72
N THR A 336 -9.93 -1.61 -37.79
CA THR A 336 -10.72 -1.59 -39.05
C THR A 336 -11.68 -0.40 -39.04
N ASP A 337 -11.29 0.65 -39.75
CA ASP A 337 -12.18 1.68 -40.30
C ASP A 337 -12.88 1.16 -41.59
N ASP A 338 -13.96 1.86 -41.95
CA ASP A 338 -14.64 1.98 -43.25
C ASP A 338 -15.94 1.17 -43.50
N ASP A 339 -17.06 1.87 -43.31
CA ASP A 339 -18.13 2.19 -44.29
C ASP A 339 -18.72 1.09 -45.20
N ASP A 340 -20.04 0.84 -45.11
CA ASP A 340 -21.04 1.35 -46.07
C ASP A 340 -22.45 0.78 -45.85
N ASP A 341 -23.44 1.60 -46.24
CA ASP A 341 -24.90 1.50 -46.17
C ASP A 341 -25.56 0.19 -46.68
N ASN A 342 -26.70 -0.19 -46.08
CA ASN A 342 -28.04 -0.11 -46.69
C ASN A 342 -29.16 -0.75 -45.86
N ASP A 343 -30.32 -0.09 -45.96
CA ASP A 343 -31.66 -0.45 -45.47
C ASP A 343 -32.12 -1.88 -45.79
N ASP A 344 -32.92 -2.48 -44.90
CA ASP A 344 -34.31 -2.87 -45.20
C ASP A 344 -35.02 -3.50 -43.98
N ASP A 345 -36.34 -3.31 -44.00
CA ASP A 345 -37.38 -3.47 -42.98
C ASP A 345 -37.67 -4.90 -42.42
N ASP A 346 -38.57 -4.89 -41.41
CA ASP A 346 -39.43 -5.98 -40.89
C ASP A 346 -38.74 -6.99 -39.93
N ASP A 347 -39.20 -7.27 -38.70
CA ASP A 347 -40.55 -7.61 -38.28
C ASP A 347 -40.58 -7.70 -36.73
N TRP A 348 -41.77 -7.54 -36.15
CA TRP A 348 -42.05 -7.55 -34.73
C TRP A 348 -42.58 -8.93 -34.32
N ASP A 349 -42.24 -9.36 -33.10
CA ASP A 349 -42.69 -10.57 -32.34
C ASP A 349 -41.69 -11.74 -32.31
N ASP A 350 -41.13 -12.07 -31.13
CA ASP A 350 -41.70 -13.13 -30.29
C ASP A 350 -40.96 -13.29 -28.93
N LEU A 351 -41.75 -13.83 -28.02
CA LEU A 351 -41.66 -14.04 -26.58
C LEU A 351 -40.37 -14.62 -25.99
N THR A 352 -40.00 -14.02 -24.86
CA THR A 352 -39.56 -14.63 -23.59
C THR A 352 -39.53 -16.18 -23.54
N ASN A 353 -38.37 -16.77 -23.25
CA ASN A 353 -38.22 -17.95 -22.40
C ASN A 353 -36.73 -18.30 -22.20
N ASP A 354 -36.11 -17.74 -21.17
CA ASP A 354 -34.80 -18.22 -20.71
C ASP A 354 -35.01 -19.19 -19.54
N VAL A 355 -34.93 -20.49 -19.86
CA VAL A 355 -35.10 -21.61 -18.91
C VAL A 355 -33.72 -21.92 -18.31
N ALA A 356 -33.30 -21.12 -17.33
CA ALA A 356 -32.15 -21.42 -16.49
C ALA A 356 -32.60 -21.74 -15.06
N LEU A 357 -33.41 -22.80 -14.91
CA LEU A 357 -33.79 -23.34 -13.60
C LEU A 357 -34.27 -24.79 -13.73
N LYS A 358 -33.31 -25.71 -13.85
CA LYS A 358 -33.37 -27.11 -13.36
C LYS A 358 -32.12 -27.83 -13.85
N ASP A 359 -31.15 -28.00 -12.96
CA ASP A 359 -30.40 -29.24 -12.82
C ASP A 359 -29.62 -29.20 -11.50
N LEU A 360 -30.35 -29.51 -10.44
CA LEU A 360 -29.84 -29.82 -9.11
C LEU A 360 -30.44 -31.18 -8.73
N LYS A 361 -29.57 -32.13 -8.37
CA LYS A 361 -29.74 -33.60 -8.20
C LYS A 361 -29.33 -34.34 -9.48
N THR A 362 -28.17 -34.98 -9.59
CA THR A 362 -27.62 -35.98 -8.66
C THR A 362 -26.17 -36.25 -9.08
N MET A 363 -25.18 -35.97 -8.23
CA MET A 363 -23.85 -36.55 -8.38
C MET A 363 -23.34 -36.95 -7.00
N ASN A 364 -23.42 -38.25 -6.73
CA ASN A 364 -22.65 -38.93 -5.70
C ASN A 364 -21.19 -38.93 -6.17
N ILE A 365 -20.31 -38.20 -5.49
CA ILE A 365 -18.87 -38.36 -5.64
C ILE A 365 -18.38 -39.26 -4.50
N ASN A 366 -17.83 -40.40 -4.90
CA ASN A 366 -17.27 -41.44 -4.06
C ASN A 366 -15.85 -41.02 -3.65
N LEU A 367 -15.64 -40.71 -2.37
CA LEU A 367 -14.31 -40.43 -1.81
C LEU A 367 -13.62 -41.77 -1.54
N ASN A 368 -12.81 -42.20 -2.49
CA ASN A 368 -11.65 -43.04 -2.23
C ASN A 368 -10.57 -42.68 -3.26
N TYR A 369 -9.40 -42.34 -2.73
CA TYR A 369 -8.13 -41.98 -3.38
C TYR A 369 -7.79 -40.49 -3.49
N TRP A 370 -6.81 -40.14 -2.64
CA TRP A 370 -5.93 -38.97 -2.55
C TRP A 370 -6.46 -37.75 -1.80
#